data_AF-A0A1Q7FQZ7-F1
#
_entry.id   AF-A0A1Q7FQZ7-F1
#
_cell.length_a   1.000
_cell.length_b   1.000
_cell.length_c   1.000
_cell.angle_alpha   90.00
_cell.angle_beta   90.00
_cell.angle_gamma   90.00
#
_symmetry.space_group_name_H-M   'P 1'
#
loop_
_entity.id
_entity.type
_entity.pdbx_description
1 polymer ?
#
loop_
_entity_poly.entity_id
_entity_poly.type
_entity_poly.pdbx_seq_one_letter_code
_entity_poly.pdbx_strand_id
1 'polypeptide(L)'
;MTNPAARFALPPRSVFEPPSYPNVWFYVHERLVPSHEAAVTLVTGWLRDHCGLTDNFGHWKPPEGSDSQARVGGLQRWVGSADPAFHHAHDLHIRYYYIALRQTGSEWATVEGVGAPSGRYARFAGSVHYEVADEHPLHPSIDDCPYCGRTGSYAQAADLFAGAHEPLGLELLLRGTIRGDLVTRPGGGPAGGIERMQETHAVRITKIRPDKPDMNIVDLAVVLIGPRGA
;
A
#
# COMPACT_ATOMS: atom_id res chain seq x y z
N MET A 1 -26.71 -6.23 4.54
CA MET A 1 -25.48 -6.20 3.72
C MET A 1 -24.32 -6.54 4.64
N THR A 2 -23.61 -7.64 4.42
CA THR A 2 -22.49 -8.07 5.28
C THR A 2 -21.32 -7.11 5.10
N ASN A 3 -20.84 -6.53 6.21
CA ASN A 3 -19.65 -5.65 6.24
C ASN A 3 -18.48 -6.33 5.49
N PRO A 4 -17.92 -5.72 4.42
CA PRO A 4 -16.81 -6.29 3.66
C PRO A 4 -15.60 -6.64 4.53
N ALA A 5 -15.29 -5.83 5.55
CA ALA A 5 -14.20 -6.09 6.49
C ALA A 5 -14.43 -7.35 7.33
N ALA A 6 -15.69 -7.70 7.63
CA ALA A 6 -16.02 -8.94 8.32
C ALA A 6 -15.69 -10.19 7.48
N ARG A 7 -15.75 -10.08 6.14
CA ARG A 7 -15.43 -11.19 5.22
C ARG A 7 -13.94 -11.51 5.16
N PHE A 8 -13.09 -10.57 5.54
CA PHE A 8 -11.63 -10.74 5.54
C PHE A 8 -11.07 -10.99 6.94
N ALA A 9 -11.93 -11.06 7.97
CA ALA A 9 -11.56 -11.28 9.37
C ALA A 9 -10.48 -10.31 9.88
N LEU A 10 -10.46 -9.06 9.40
CA LEU A 10 -9.39 -8.11 9.70
C LEU A 10 -9.32 -7.81 11.22
N PRO A 11 -8.14 -7.86 11.85
CA PRO A 11 -7.98 -7.59 13.27
C PRO A 11 -8.17 -6.09 13.60
N PRO A 12 -8.36 -5.73 14.88
CA PRO A 12 -8.37 -4.33 15.33
C PRO A 12 -6.98 -3.68 15.18
N ARG A 13 -6.90 -2.34 15.11
CA ARG A 13 -5.59 -1.64 15.00
C ARG A 13 -4.70 -1.83 16.22
N SER A 14 -5.28 -2.21 17.37
CA SER A 14 -4.54 -2.45 18.61
C SER A 14 -3.57 -3.64 18.52
N VAL A 15 -3.60 -4.41 17.44
CA VAL A 15 -2.56 -5.39 17.13
C VAL A 15 -1.24 -4.71 16.73
N PHE A 16 -1.27 -3.49 16.21
CA PHE A 16 -0.09 -2.74 15.76
C PHE A 16 0.38 -1.75 16.82
N GLU A 17 1.69 -1.48 16.85
CA GLU A 17 2.33 -0.53 17.75
C GLU A 17 3.21 0.45 16.95
N PRO A 18 2.92 1.77 16.95
CA PRO A 18 1.78 2.41 17.59
C PRO A 18 0.44 2.01 16.93
N PRO A 19 -0.71 2.15 17.62
CA PRO A 19 -2.01 1.73 17.10
C PRO A 19 -2.47 2.57 15.88
N SER A 20 -2.04 2.17 14.69
CA SER A 20 -2.46 2.71 13.39
C SER A 20 -2.96 1.59 12.49
N TYR A 21 -4.06 1.82 11.76
CA TYR A 21 -4.64 0.81 10.88
C TYR A 21 -3.94 0.82 9.51
N PRO A 22 -3.32 -0.30 9.07
CA PRO A 22 -2.70 -0.36 7.75
C PRO A 22 -3.73 -0.28 6.62
N ASN A 23 -3.43 0.50 5.57
CA ASN A 23 -4.35 0.78 4.47
C ASN A 23 -4.30 -0.23 3.31
N VAL A 24 -3.37 -1.19 3.32
CA VAL A 24 -3.36 -2.32 2.38
C VAL A 24 -3.13 -3.64 3.10
N TRP A 25 -3.82 -4.69 2.67
CA TRP A 25 -3.67 -6.04 3.18
C TRP A 25 -3.47 -7.02 2.05
N PHE A 26 -2.48 -7.90 2.20
CA PHE A 26 -2.16 -8.94 1.25
C PHE A 26 -2.53 -10.29 1.84
N TYR A 27 -3.23 -11.11 1.06
CA TYR A 27 -3.67 -12.44 1.41
C TYR A 27 -3.16 -13.39 0.33
N VAL A 28 -2.29 -14.32 0.70
CA VAL A 28 -1.72 -15.32 -0.19
C VAL A 28 -2.27 -16.70 0.17
N HIS A 29 -2.89 -17.36 -0.79
CA HIS A 29 -3.51 -18.67 -0.57
C HIS A 29 -2.47 -19.71 -0.16
N GLU A 30 -2.79 -20.56 0.82
CA GLU A 30 -1.89 -21.63 1.32
C GLU A 30 -1.36 -22.58 0.22
N ARG A 31 -2.05 -22.69 -0.93
CA ARG A 31 -1.60 -23.52 -2.05
C ARG A 31 -0.38 -22.93 -2.78
N LEU A 32 -0.09 -21.65 -2.60
CA LEU A 32 1.05 -20.98 -3.21
C LEU A 32 2.28 -20.97 -2.31
N VAL A 33 2.10 -21.04 -0.99
CA VAL A 33 3.15 -20.77 -0.01
C VAL A 33 3.03 -21.70 1.20
N PRO A 34 4.12 -22.36 1.62
CA PRO A 34 4.09 -23.32 2.72
C PRO A 34 4.04 -22.66 4.11
N SER A 35 4.27 -21.35 4.20
CA SER A 35 4.34 -20.60 5.47
C SER A 35 3.95 -19.14 5.28
N HIS A 36 3.66 -18.46 6.39
CA HIS A 36 3.42 -17.02 6.38
C HIS A 36 4.66 -16.21 5.95
N GLU A 37 5.86 -16.68 6.29
CA GLU A 37 7.10 -16.04 5.83
C GLU A 37 7.26 -16.13 4.31
N ALA A 38 6.97 -17.28 3.72
CA ALA A 38 6.98 -17.44 2.28
C ALA A 38 5.94 -16.53 1.59
N ALA A 39 4.79 -16.28 2.22
CA ALA A 39 3.79 -15.33 1.75
C ALA A 39 4.32 -13.89 1.70
N VAL A 40 4.95 -13.44 2.80
CA VAL A 40 5.57 -12.11 2.87
C VAL A 40 6.63 -11.97 1.79
N THR A 41 7.57 -12.92 1.71
CA THR A 41 8.67 -12.93 0.73
C THR A 41 8.18 -12.92 -0.72
N LEU A 42 7.14 -13.71 -1.03
CA LEU A 42 6.56 -13.74 -2.38
C LEU A 42 6.09 -12.36 -2.82
N VAL A 43 5.31 -11.69 -1.97
CA VAL A 43 4.69 -10.41 -2.32
C VAL A 43 5.71 -9.27 -2.28
N THR A 44 6.51 -9.16 -1.23
CA THR A 44 7.52 -8.09 -1.13
C THR A 44 8.60 -8.23 -2.19
N GLY A 45 9.01 -9.46 -2.52
CA GLY A 45 9.91 -9.74 -3.64
C GLY A 45 9.31 -9.34 -4.98
N TRP A 46 8.03 -9.66 -5.22
CA TRP A 46 7.34 -9.24 -6.45
C TRP A 46 7.27 -7.71 -6.57
N LEU A 47 6.87 -7.02 -5.49
CA LEU A 47 6.81 -5.56 -5.41
C LEU A 47 8.19 -4.91 -5.64
N ARG A 48 9.25 -5.49 -5.07
CA ARG A 48 10.62 -5.06 -5.32
C ARG A 48 10.97 -5.16 -6.81
N ASP A 49 10.74 -6.30 -7.42
CA ASP A 49 11.22 -6.58 -8.78
C ASP A 49 10.39 -5.86 -9.85
N HIS A 50 9.09 -5.65 -9.62
CA HIS A 50 8.16 -5.10 -10.63
C HIS A 50 7.73 -3.66 -10.35
N CYS A 51 7.66 -3.26 -9.08
CA CYS A 51 7.32 -1.88 -8.68
C CYS A 51 8.59 -1.07 -8.36
N GLY A 52 9.72 -1.71 -8.06
CA GLY A 52 10.96 -1.04 -7.65
C GLY A 52 11.02 -0.73 -6.15
N LEU A 53 10.10 -1.27 -5.34
CA LEU A 53 10.03 -1.02 -3.90
C LEU A 53 11.22 -1.67 -3.19
N THR A 54 12.20 -0.85 -2.82
CA THR A 54 13.44 -1.27 -2.16
C THR A 54 13.67 -0.46 -0.89
N ASP A 55 14.37 -1.02 0.10
CA ASP A 55 14.79 -0.25 1.27
C ASP A 55 16.00 0.63 0.90
N ASN A 56 15.73 1.84 0.40
CA ASN A 56 16.73 2.72 -0.20
C ASN A 56 16.63 4.19 0.24
N PHE A 57 16.25 4.44 1.49
CA PHE A 57 16.12 5.80 2.05
C PHE A 57 17.43 6.60 2.09
N GLY A 58 18.58 5.99 1.80
CA GLY A 58 19.88 6.68 1.72
C GLY A 58 20.48 7.07 3.08
N HIS A 59 19.74 6.88 4.16
CA HIS A 59 20.14 7.07 5.55
C HIS A 59 19.42 6.05 6.43
N TRP A 60 19.89 5.85 7.66
CA TRP A 60 19.18 5.01 8.62
C TRP A 60 17.88 5.69 9.03
N LYS A 61 16.75 5.04 8.76
CA LYS A 61 15.41 5.47 9.15
C LYS A 61 14.76 4.37 9.98
N PRO A 62 14.38 4.60 11.25
CA PRO A 62 13.73 3.57 12.04
C PRO A 62 12.41 3.21 11.35
N PRO A 63 11.99 1.93 11.36
CA PRO A 63 10.78 1.49 10.66
C PRO A 63 9.47 1.99 11.30
N GLU A 64 9.54 2.91 12.28
CA GLU A 64 8.37 3.53 12.94
C GLU A 64 7.33 2.49 13.43
N GLY A 65 7.81 1.41 14.04
CA GLY A 65 6.96 0.33 14.55
C GLY A 65 6.53 -0.71 13.50
N SER A 66 6.96 -0.57 12.25
CA SER A 66 6.82 -1.61 11.23
C SER A 66 7.95 -2.64 11.30
N ASP A 67 7.74 -3.78 10.64
CA ASP A 67 8.70 -4.89 10.64
C ASP A 67 9.76 -4.73 9.55
N SER A 68 9.38 -4.06 8.46
CA SER A 68 10.26 -3.61 7.40
C SER A 68 9.60 -2.45 6.63
N GLN A 69 10.35 -1.82 5.75
CA GLN A 69 9.90 -0.71 4.92
C GLN A 69 10.55 -0.77 3.55
N ALA A 70 9.92 -0.14 2.56
CA ALA A 70 10.44 -0.02 1.21
C ALA A 70 9.94 1.26 0.54
N ARG A 71 10.68 1.74 -0.46
CA ARG A 71 10.42 2.97 -1.19
C ARG A 71 10.71 2.81 -2.69
N VAL A 72 9.96 3.54 -3.50
CA VAL A 72 10.33 3.96 -4.85
C VAL A 72 10.42 5.47 -4.85
N GLY A 73 11.64 5.99 -4.90
CA GLY A 73 11.88 7.43 -4.82
C GLY A 73 11.99 8.12 -6.17
N GLY A 74 11.92 9.45 -6.17
CA GLY A 74 12.22 10.26 -7.35
C GLY A 74 11.16 10.26 -8.46
N LEU A 75 9.93 9.88 -8.13
CA LEU A 75 8.80 9.80 -9.06
C LEU A 75 8.28 11.19 -9.45
N GLN A 76 7.75 11.30 -10.67
CA GLN A 76 6.97 12.47 -11.17
C GLN A 76 7.49 13.83 -10.67
N ARG A 77 8.73 14.19 -11.03
CA ARG A 77 9.29 15.49 -10.63
C ARG A 77 8.40 16.63 -11.10
N TRP A 78 7.98 17.48 -10.17
CA TRP A 78 7.18 18.67 -10.42
C TRP A 78 8.04 19.93 -10.34
N VAL A 79 8.05 20.69 -11.43
CA VAL A 79 8.74 22.00 -11.56
C VAL A 79 7.77 23.11 -11.97
N GLY A 80 6.48 22.91 -11.70
CA GLY A 80 5.41 23.82 -12.16
C GLY A 80 5.07 24.96 -11.20
N SER A 81 5.64 24.98 -9.99
CA SER A 81 5.48 26.11 -9.07
C SER A 81 6.28 27.32 -9.55
N ALA A 82 5.71 28.53 -9.36
CA ALA A 82 6.39 29.80 -9.62
C ALA A 82 7.60 30.01 -8.71
N ASP A 83 7.53 29.50 -7.48
CA ASP A 83 8.67 29.48 -6.55
C ASP A 83 9.41 28.13 -6.67
N PRO A 84 10.69 28.13 -7.11
CA PRO A 84 11.52 26.93 -7.19
C PRO A 84 11.68 26.16 -5.88
N ALA A 85 11.47 26.80 -4.72
CA ALA A 85 11.51 26.13 -3.43
C ALA A 85 10.41 25.07 -3.25
N PHE A 86 9.38 25.07 -4.09
CA PHE A 86 8.33 24.06 -4.11
C PHE A 86 8.52 22.99 -5.20
N HIS A 87 9.61 23.06 -5.97
CA HIS A 87 9.93 22.01 -6.94
C HIS A 87 10.39 20.76 -6.21
N HIS A 88 9.71 19.63 -6.44
CA HIS A 88 10.00 18.39 -5.74
C HIS A 88 9.80 17.16 -6.62
N ALA A 89 10.39 16.05 -6.20
CA ALA A 89 10.01 14.72 -6.65
C ALA A 89 9.07 14.09 -5.61
N HIS A 90 8.55 12.92 -5.94
CA HIS A 90 7.63 12.17 -5.09
C HIS A 90 8.19 10.80 -4.74
N ASP A 91 7.79 10.30 -3.59
CA ASP A 91 8.09 8.96 -3.13
C ASP A 91 6.80 8.16 -2.95
N LEU A 92 6.84 6.90 -3.39
CA LEU A 92 5.95 5.87 -2.88
C LEU A 92 6.72 5.12 -1.79
N HIS A 93 6.23 5.10 -0.56
CA HIS A 93 6.77 4.21 0.47
C HIS A 93 5.69 3.36 1.09
N ILE A 94 6.12 2.19 1.55
CA ILE A 94 5.31 1.23 2.26
C ILE A 94 6.04 0.78 3.51
N ARG A 95 5.30 0.69 4.62
CA ARG A 95 5.70 0.04 5.85
C ARG A 95 4.97 -1.29 5.95
N TYR A 96 5.67 -2.39 6.19
CA TYR A 96 5.09 -3.74 6.26
C TYR A 96 4.89 -4.21 7.70
N TYR A 97 3.77 -4.89 7.95
CA TYR A 97 3.38 -5.42 9.25
C TYR A 97 2.97 -6.90 9.14
N TYR A 98 3.79 -7.79 9.68
CA TYR A 98 3.62 -9.24 9.72
C TYR A 98 4.05 -9.90 11.05
N ILE A 99 4.94 -9.33 11.86
CA ILE A 99 5.38 -9.92 13.14
C ILE A 99 4.27 -9.85 14.18
N ALA A 100 3.64 -8.68 14.34
CA ALA A 100 2.53 -8.51 15.29
C ALA A 100 1.37 -9.48 14.99
N LEU A 101 1.12 -9.75 13.71
CA LEU A 101 0.13 -10.75 13.29
C LEU A 101 0.53 -12.16 13.73
N ARG A 102 1.80 -12.55 13.59
CA ARG A 102 2.30 -13.86 14.08
C ARG A 102 2.20 -13.98 15.59
N GLN A 103 2.59 -12.92 16.32
CA GLN A 103 2.57 -12.91 17.78
C GLN A 103 1.16 -13.03 18.36
N THR A 104 0.15 -12.57 17.62
CA THR A 104 -1.26 -12.62 18.01
C THR A 104 -2.04 -13.78 17.37
N GLY A 105 -1.37 -14.68 16.63
CA GLY A 105 -2.01 -15.79 15.92
C GLY A 105 -2.99 -15.36 14.81
N SER A 106 -2.82 -14.12 14.32
CA SER A 106 -3.68 -13.47 13.34
C SER A 106 -3.10 -13.48 11.94
N GLU A 107 -1.99 -14.18 11.69
CA GLU A 107 -1.31 -14.22 10.40
C GLU A 107 -1.95 -15.14 9.36
N TRP A 108 -2.97 -15.91 9.75
CA TRP A 108 -3.79 -16.70 8.83
C TRP A 108 -5.26 -16.33 8.99
N ALA A 109 -5.99 -16.36 7.87
CA ALA A 109 -7.43 -16.17 7.86
C ALA A 109 -8.09 -17.09 6.84
N THR A 110 -9.29 -17.58 7.17
CA THR A 110 -10.17 -18.26 6.22
C THR A 110 -10.97 -17.21 5.46
N VAL A 111 -10.97 -17.32 4.13
CA VAL A 111 -11.69 -16.41 3.24
C VAL A 111 -12.66 -17.22 2.39
N GLU A 112 -13.93 -16.81 2.37
CA GLU A 112 -15.02 -17.50 1.66
C GLU A 112 -15.93 -16.51 0.94
N GLY A 113 -16.51 -16.94 -0.19
CA GLY A 113 -17.62 -16.21 -0.84
C GLY A 113 -17.27 -14.83 -1.41
N VAL A 114 -16.00 -14.57 -1.72
CA VAL A 114 -15.51 -13.28 -2.25
C VAL A 114 -15.02 -13.37 -3.70
N GLY A 115 -15.44 -14.38 -4.46
CA GLY A 115 -15.06 -14.55 -5.88
C GLY A 115 -13.55 -14.67 -6.09
N ALA A 116 -12.89 -15.30 -5.12
CA ALA A 116 -11.54 -15.85 -5.16
C ALA A 116 -11.64 -17.28 -4.58
N PRO A 117 -10.63 -18.15 -4.77
CA PRO A 117 -10.70 -19.51 -4.23
C PRO A 117 -10.94 -19.47 -2.72
N SER A 118 -11.91 -20.24 -2.24
CA SER A 118 -12.17 -20.31 -0.81
C SER A 118 -11.09 -21.13 -0.13
N GLY A 119 -10.73 -20.77 1.10
CA GLY A 119 -9.74 -21.52 1.88
C GLY A 119 -8.93 -20.63 2.79
N ARG A 120 -7.78 -21.17 3.22
CA ARG A 120 -6.89 -20.50 4.16
C ARG A 120 -5.86 -19.64 3.41
N TYR A 121 -5.68 -18.42 3.90
CA TYR A 121 -4.77 -17.42 3.37
C TYR A 121 -3.80 -16.97 4.45
N ALA A 122 -2.51 -16.97 4.13
CA ALA A 122 -1.52 -16.24 4.90
C ALA A 122 -1.72 -14.76 4.62
N ARG A 123 -1.73 -13.92 5.65
CA ARG A 123 -1.97 -12.48 5.48
C ARG A 123 -0.95 -11.64 6.22
N PHE A 124 -0.64 -10.51 5.60
CA PHE A 124 0.11 -9.43 6.21
C PHE A 124 -0.40 -8.09 5.72
N ALA A 125 -0.02 -7.02 6.41
CA ALA A 125 -0.53 -5.69 6.16
C ALA A 125 0.58 -4.73 5.75
N GLY A 126 0.19 -3.60 5.17
CA GLY A 126 1.07 -2.50 4.85
C GLY A 126 0.37 -1.16 4.98
N SER A 127 1.16 -0.13 5.29
CA SER A 127 0.74 1.27 5.27
C SER A 127 1.52 1.96 4.16
N VAL A 128 0.83 2.34 3.08
CA VAL A 128 1.41 2.91 1.87
C VAL A 128 1.00 4.37 1.71
N HIS A 129 1.97 5.21 1.32
CA HIS A 129 1.74 6.62 1.06
C HIS A 129 2.45 7.04 -0.23
N TYR A 130 1.84 8.00 -0.91
CA TYR A 130 2.48 8.74 -2.00
C TYR A 130 2.54 10.22 -1.60
N GLU A 131 3.76 10.73 -1.45
CA GLU A 131 3.97 12.08 -0.94
C GLU A 131 5.23 12.74 -1.54
N VAL A 132 5.49 13.97 -1.14
CA VAL A 132 6.73 14.68 -1.46
C VAL A 132 7.92 13.79 -1.07
N ALA A 133 8.98 13.76 -1.87
CA ALA A 133 10.15 12.95 -1.56
C ALA A 133 10.75 13.29 -0.19
N ASP A 134 11.21 12.27 0.54
CA ASP A 134 11.70 12.36 1.92
C ASP A 134 12.85 13.38 2.06
N GLU A 135 13.64 13.59 0.99
CA GLU A 135 14.76 14.53 0.97
C GLU A 135 14.33 16.02 0.86
N HIS A 136 13.07 16.31 0.57
CA HIS A 136 12.61 17.69 0.39
C HIS A 136 12.33 18.40 1.74
N PRO A 137 12.74 19.67 1.95
CA PRO A 137 12.55 20.37 3.22
C PRO A 137 11.09 20.55 3.67
N LEU A 138 10.16 20.55 2.71
CA LEU A 138 8.72 20.64 2.98
C LEU A 138 8.06 19.26 3.09
N HIS A 139 8.80 18.15 3.07
CA HIS A 139 8.23 16.84 3.28
C HIS A 139 7.54 16.75 4.67
N PRO A 140 6.36 16.12 4.77
CA PRO A 140 5.54 15.58 3.68
C PRO A 140 4.53 16.60 3.10
N SER A 141 4.52 17.86 3.55
CA SER A 141 3.40 18.78 3.40
C SER A 141 3.54 19.78 2.24
N ILE A 142 2.89 19.50 1.10
CA ILE A 142 2.67 20.47 0.01
C ILE A 142 1.24 20.32 -0.55
N ASP A 143 0.39 21.31 -0.29
CA ASP A 143 -1.04 21.23 -0.62
C ASP A 143 -1.36 21.53 -2.09
N ASP A 144 -0.55 22.35 -2.76
CA ASP A 144 -0.86 22.86 -4.10
C ASP A 144 -0.34 21.99 -5.25
N CYS A 145 0.39 20.91 -4.94
CA CYS A 145 0.93 20.04 -5.97
C CYS A 145 -0.20 19.30 -6.72
N PRO A 146 -0.25 19.34 -8.07
CA PRO A 146 -1.28 18.64 -8.84
C PRO A 146 -1.18 17.11 -8.74
N TYR A 147 -0.06 16.57 -8.23
CA TYR A 147 0.14 15.14 -8.05
C TYR A 147 -0.16 14.69 -6.62
N CYS A 148 0.57 15.17 -5.60
CA CYS A 148 0.39 14.73 -4.20
C CYS A 148 -0.53 15.61 -3.34
N GLY A 149 -0.75 16.88 -3.73
CA GLY A 149 -1.47 17.84 -2.92
C GLY A 149 -2.99 17.68 -2.91
N ARG A 150 -3.68 18.55 -2.18
CA ARG A 150 -5.15 18.65 -2.08
C ARG A 150 -5.76 19.31 -3.31
N THR A 151 -5.53 18.69 -4.46
CA THR A 151 -6.02 19.17 -5.76
C THR A 151 -7.11 18.25 -6.31
N GLY A 152 -7.99 18.79 -7.17
CA GLY A 152 -9.05 18.01 -7.82
C GLY A 152 -10.02 17.37 -6.82
N SER A 153 -10.25 16.06 -6.94
CA SER A 153 -11.16 15.30 -6.08
C SER A 153 -10.78 15.30 -4.59
N TYR A 154 -9.53 15.64 -4.26
CA TYR A 154 -8.99 15.68 -2.90
C TYR A 154 -9.04 17.09 -2.27
N ALA A 155 -9.59 18.09 -2.95
CA ALA A 155 -9.63 19.47 -2.45
C ALA A 155 -10.38 19.64 -1.12
N GLN A 156 -11.24 18.68 -0.76
CA GLN A 156 -12.01 18.65 0.49
C GLN A 156 -11.43 17.70 1.55
N ALA A 157 -10.22 17.16 1.32
CA ALA A 157 -9.56 16.28 2.29
C ALA A 157 -9.20 17.06 3.56
N ALA A 158 -9.82 16.69 4.69
CA ALA A 158 -9.57 17.32 5.98
C ALA A 158 -8.11 17.16 6.45
N ASP A 159 -7.49 16.03 6.12
CA ASP A 159 -6.11 15.68 6.44
C ASP A 159 -5.37 15.29 5.15
N LEU A 160 -4.16 15.81 4.95
CA LEU A 160 -3.39 15.58 3.72
C LEU A 160 -2.94 14.12 3.63
N PHE A 161 -2.58 13.53 4.78
CA PHE A 161 -2.04 12.18 4.84
C PHE A 161 -3.11 11.12 4.56
N ALA A 162 -4.12 11.00 5.42
CA ALA A 162 -5.20 10.03 5.27
C ALA A 162 -6.13 10.37 4.09
N GLY A 163 -6.31 11.66 3.80
CA GLY A 163 -7.25 12.13 2.80
C GLY A 163 -6.70 12.20 1.38
N ALA A 164 -5.38 12.26 1.17
CA ALA A 164 -4.77 12.32 -0.16
C ALA A 164 -3.60 11.32 -0.31
N HIS A 165 -2.59 11.36 0.55
CA HIS A 165 -1.37 10.55 0.36
C HIS A 165 -1.64 9.04 0.45
N GLU A 166 -2.47 8.59 1.39
CA GLU A 166 -2.88 7.19 1.51
C GLU A 166 -3.66 6.71 0.26
N PRO A 167 -4.76 7.37 -0.18
CA PRO A 167 -5.46 7.00 -1.41
C PRO A 167 -4.57 6.97 -2.66
N LEU A 168 -3.69 7.97 -2.82
CA LEU A 168 -2.75 8.05 -3.94
C LEU A 168 -1.69 6.94 -3.86
N GLY A 169 -1.18 6.66 -2.65
CA GLY A 169 -0.27 5.54 -2.40
C GLY A 169 -0.90 4.19 -2.77
N LEU A 170 -2.17 3.98 -2.39
CA LEU A 170 -2.93 2.80 -2.80
C LEU A 170 -3.12 2.73 -4.31
N GLU A 171 -3.46 3.84 -4.97
CA GLU A 171 -3.61 3.87 -6.42
C GLU A 171 -2.33 3.41 -7.12
N LEU A 172 -1.19 4.00 -6.74
CA LEU A 172 0.09 3.68 -7.36
C LEU A 172 0.53 2.26 -7.06
N LEU A 173 0.45 1.80 -5.80
CA LEU A 173 0.79 0.43 -5.43
C LEU A 173 -0.06 -0.62 -6.16
N LEU A 174 -1.35 -0.35 -6.32
CA LEU A 174 -2.29 -1.32 -6.89
C LEU A 174 -2.28 -1.31 -8.42
N ARG A 175 -2.21 -0.12 -9.03
CA ARG A 175 -2.45 0.08 -10.48
C ARG A 175 -1.25 0.62 -11.24
N GLY A 176 -0.26 1.19 -10.56
CA GLY A 176 0.84 1.89 -11.23
C GLY A 176 0.46 3.30 -11.71
N THR A 177 -0.61 3.88 -11.16
CA THR A 177 -1.15 5.18 -11.59
C THR A 177 -1.28 6.16 -10.43
N ILE A 178 -1.25 7.45 -10.76
CA ILE A 178 -1.58 8.56 -9.87
C ILE A 178 -2.61 9.43 -10.58
N ARG A 179 -3.80 9.57 -9.99
CA ARG A 179 -4.93 10.32 -10.57
C ARG A 179 -5.35 9.80 -11.95
N GLY A 180 -5.19 8.50 -12.17
CA GLY A 180 -5.48 7.82 -13.43
C GLY A 180 -4.34 7.82 -14.45
N ASP A 181 -3.29 8.61 -14.24
CA ASP A 181 -2.15 8.69 -15.15
C ASP A 181 -1.06 7.68 -14.78
N LEU A 182 -0.48 7.03 -15.80
CA LEU A 182 0.60 6.07 -15.61
C LEU A 182 1.86 6.76 -15.05
N VAL A 183 2.41 6.19 -13.98
CA VAL A 183 3.65 6.66 -13.38
C VAL A 183 4.83 5.94 -14.01
N THR A 184 5.90 6.69 -14.29
CA THR A 184 7.17 6.16 -14.81
C THR A 184 8.24 6.25 -13.70
N ARG A 185 9.05 5.20 -13.55
CA ARG A 185 10.15 5.16 -12.58
C ARG A 185 11.32 6.05 -13.02
N PRO A 186 12.16 6.52 -12.08
CA PRO A 186 13.46 7.08 -12.46
C PRO A 186 14.27 6.05 -13.25
N GLY A 187 14.79 6.44 -14.41
CA GLY A 187 15.49 5.53 -15.33
C GLY A 187 14.59 4.85 -16.38
N GLY A 188 13.27 5.10 -16.34
CA GLY A 188 12.34 4.68 -17.37
C GLY A 188 11.53 3.42 -17.03
N GLY A 189 10.51 3.17 -17.85
CA GLY A 189 9.54 2.09 -17.66
C GLY A 189 8.47 2.40 -16.59
N PRO A 190 7.31 1.73 -16.66
CA PRO A 190 6.21 2.00 -15.74
C PRO A 190 6.58 1.63 -14.30
N ALA A 191 6.13 2.44 -13.34
CA ALA A 191 5.99 2.00 -11.97
C ALA A 191 4.84 0.99 -11.98
N GLY A 192 5.17 -0.31 -12.00
CA GLY A 192 4.15 -1.36 -12.04
C GLY A 192 3.23 -1.29 -10.82
N GLY A 193 2.03 -1.88 -10.93
CA GLY A 193 1.13 -2.09 -9.80
C GLY A 193 0.93 -3.59 -9.55
N ILE A 194 0.59 -3.98 -8.31
CA ILE A 194 0.40 -5.39 -7.93
C ILE A 194 -0.69 -6.10 -8.75
N GLU A 195 -1.61 -5.36 -9.36
CA GLU A 195 -2.55 -5.92 -10.34
C GLU A 195 -1.84 -6.76 -11.41
N ARG A 196 -0.64 -6.37 -11.87
CA ARG A 196 0.09 -7.11 -12.92
C ARG A 196 0.45 -8.54 -12.51
N MET A 197 0.46 -8.85 -11.22
CA MET A 197 0.65 -10.21 -10.74
C MET A 197 -0.45 -11.16 -11.27
N GLN A 198 -1.58 -10.64 -11.76
CA GLN A 198 -2.61 -11.41 -12.48
C GLN A 198 -2.11 -12.13 -13.75
N GLU A 199 -0.97 -11.69 -14.30
CA GLU A 199 -0.32 -12.33 -15.44
C GLU A 199 0.14 -13.76 -15.12
N THR A 200 0.39 -14.06 -13.84
CA THR A 200 0.90 -15.35 -13.37
C THR A 200 0.03 -16.00 -12.28
N HIS A 201 -0.79 -15.21 -11.58
CA HIS A 201 -1.61 -15.64 -10.45
C HIS A 201 -3.08 -15.27 -10.64
N ALA A 202 -3.98 -15.86 -9.86
CA ALA A 202 -5.32 -15.31 -9.69
C ALA A 202 -5.24 -14.16 -8.67
N VAL A 203 -5.42 -12.92 -9.13
CA VAL A 203 -5.36 -11.72 -8.27
C VAL A 203 -6.74 -11.08 -8.20
N ARG A 204 -7.17 -10.74 -6.98
CA ARG A 204 -8.39 -9.96 -6.75
C ARG A 204 -8.10 -8.82 -5.80
N ILE A 205 -8.40 -7.61 -6.24
CA ILE A 205 -8.23 -6.39 -5.45
C ILE A 205 -9.62 -5.89 -5.06
N THR A 206 -9.87 -5.73 -3.76
CA THR A 206 -11.10 -5.16 -3.22
C THR A 206 -10.76 -3.87 -2.50
N LYS A 207 -11.33 -2.75 -2.92
CA LYS A 207 -11.30 -1.50 -2.15
C LYS A 207 -12.48 -1.48 -1.19
N ILE A 208 -12.22 -1.13 0.06
CA ILE A 208 -13.18 -1.05 1.15
C ILE A 208 -13.08 0.36 1.71
N ARG A 209 -14.22 1.03 1.86
CA ARG A 209 -14.31 2.21 2.73
C ARG A 209 -14.58 1.72 4.14
N PRO A 210 -13.68 1.96 5.10
CA PRO A 210 -13.91 1.55 6.47
C PRO A 210 -15.18 2.19 7.03
N ASP A 211 -15.95 1.41 7.77
CA ASP A 211 -17.15 1.84 8.48
C ASP A 211 -17.00 1.74 10.01
N LYS A 212 -15.82 1.29 10.47
CA LYS A 212 -15.51 1.10 11.89
C LYS A 212 -14.70 2.28 12.44
N PRO A 213 -15.07 2.81 13.63
CA PRO A 213 -14.30 3.88 14.28
C PRO A 213 -12.84 3.54 14.57
N ASP A 214 -12.50 2.24 14.67
CA ASP A 214 -11.14 1.76 14.93
C ASP A 214 -10.24 1.73 13.68
N MET A 215 -10.76 2.06 12.50
CA MET A 215 -10.00 2.14 11.25
C MET A 215 -9.78 3.62 10.91
N ASN A 216 -8.63 4.15 11.29
CA ASN A 216 -8.26 5.57 11.10
C ASN A 216 -7.73 5.90 9.69
N ILE A 217 -8.31 5.27 8.66
CA ILE A 217 -7.92 5.41 7.24
C ILE A 217 -9.16 5.69 6.39
N VAL A 218 -8.98 6.38 5.25
CA VAL A 218 -10.11 6.73 4.36
C VAL A 218 -10.46 5.58 3.42
N ASP A 219 -9.44 4.95 2.84
CA ASP A 219 -9.58 3.82 1.93
C ASP A 219 -8.68 2.67 2.40
N LEU A 220 -9.20 1.45 2.23
CA LEU A 220 -8.50 0.21 2.53
C LEU A 220 -8.50 -0.66 1.28
N ALA A 221 -7.37 -1.30 0.97
CA ALA A 221 -7.30 -2.32 -0.08
C ALA A 221 -7.02 -3.71 0.50
N VAL A 222 -7.76 -4.71 0.02
CA VAL A 222 -7.46 -6.13 0.25
C VAL A 222 -7.10 -6.78 -1.07
N VAL A 223 -5.90 -7.35 -1.14
CA VAL A 223 -5.35 -8.05 -2.31
C VAL A 223 -5.31 -9.54 -2.01
N LEU A 224 -6.16 -10.32 -2.66
CA LEU A 224 -6.14 -11.78 -2.61
C LEU A 224 -5.29 -12.31 -3.78
N ILE A 225 -4.37 -13.21 -3.48
CA ILE A 225 -3.45 -13.84 -4.43
C ILE A 225 -3.62 -15.35 -4.30
N GLY A 226 -4.07 -16.00 -5.37
CA GLY A 226 -4.32 -17.44 -5.43
C GLY A 226 -3.71 -18.09 -6.67
N PRO A 227 -3.75 -19.44 -6.75
CA PRO A 227 -3.30 -20.15 -7.93
C PRO A 227 -4.17 -19.79 -9.14
N ARG A 228 -3.54 -19.72 -10.32
CA ARG A 228 -4.24 -19.44 -11.57
C ARG A 228 -5.14 -20.62 -11.95
N GLY A 229 -6.35 -20.34 -12.44
CA GLY A 229 -7.27 -21.36 -12.99
C GLY A 229 -8.00 -22.21 -11.95
N ALA A 230 -8.16 -21.71 -10.73
CA ALA A 230 -9.01 -22.31 -9.70
C ALA A 230 -10.48 -21.90 -9.83
#